data_AF-X4Z8D1-F1
#
_entry.id   AF-X4Z8D1-F1
#
_cell.length_a   1.000
_cell.length_b   1.000
_cell.length_c   1.000
_cell.angle_alpha   90.00
_cell.angle_beta   90.00
_cell.angle_gamma   90.00
#
_symmetry.space_group_name_H-M   'P 1'
#
loop_
_entity.id
_entity.type
_entity.pdbx_description
1 polymer ?
#
loop_
_entity_poly.entity_id
_entity_poly.type
_entity_poly.pdbx_seq_one_letter_code
_entity_poly.pdbx_strand_id
1 'polypeptide(L)'
;MDADQRSIVGVQVSNSGYGTLKTEFRENEIMSIEMWKPKKNYSIPIFHTRSGSFTVLTTLEECSSVFSAFVLLDTWNLVNLKKGERLETGSYGGRLYFQNSSIYTGVNLKSIGMWSDLVSKAKEAEKDDREILVSRIECSGRLDQGQFIKASDIFYIDTWEPKRNYHVPRFYTEEGCFTAGLTFQSCKEAFPHFFPAYNGSLVNIDWIDRIEEKMYGDTLLFKDSEHKTGIARSKVKYLKSIIEQ
;
A
#
# COMPACT_ATOMS: atom_id res chain seq x y z
N MET A 1 -17.32 13.61 -13.88
CA MET A 1 -16.97 12.44 -14.71
C MET A 1 -16.57 11.37 -13.71
N ASP A 2 -17.56 10.57 -13.29
CA ASP A 2 -17.37 9.52 -12.29
C ASP A 2 -16.54 8.39 -12.90
N ALA A 3 -15.21 8.52 -12.78
CA ALA A 3 -14.36 7.35 -12.86
C ALA A 3 -14.59 6.55 -11.57
N ASP A 4 -14.87 5.26 -11.68
CA ASP A 4 -14.75 4.31 -10.57
C ASP A 4 -13.42 4.56 -9.87
N GLN A 5 -13.46 5.22 -8.71
CA GLN A 5 -12.25 5.61 -7.99
C GLN A 5 -11.73 4.43 -7.19
N ARG A 6 -10.40 4.24 -7.24
CA ARG A 6 -9.74 3.05 -6.70
C ARG A 6 -10.00 2.93 -5.19
N SER A 7 -10.40 1.74 -4.74
CA SER A 7 -10.28 1.37 -3.32
C SER A 7 -8.84 0.94 -3.07
N ILE A 8 -8.15 1.65 -2.19
CA ILE A 8 -6.72 1.48 -1.92
C ILE A 8 -6.54 0.85 -0.55
N VAL A 9 -5.71 -0.20 -0.50
CA VAL A 9 -5.29 -0.84 0.74
C VAL A 9 -4.40 0.09 1.55
N GLY A 10 -4.71 0.25 2.84
CA GLY A 10 -3.84 0.97 3.78
C GLY A 10 -4.25 0.77 5.22
N VAL A 11 -3.33 0.97 6.15
CA VAL A 11 -3.56 0.82 7.59
C VAL A 11 -3.86 2.18 8.17
N GLN A 12 -5.00 2.31 8.86
CA GLN A 12 -5.35 3.56 9.52
C GLN A 12 -4.35 3.89 10.65
N VAL A 13 -3.77 5.09 10.60
CA VAL A 13 -2.87 5.63 11.63
C VAL A 13 -3.74 6.30 12.68
N SER A 14 -4.02 5.58 13.78
CA SER A 14 -5.04 5.93 14.77
C SER A 14 -4.86 7.31 15.42
N ASN A 15 -6.00 8.01 15.58
CA ASN A 15 -6.32 8.71 16.82
C ASN A 15 -7.85 8.70 17.05
N SER A 16 -8.45 7.54 17.36
CA SER A 16 -9.74 7.51 18.05
C SER A 16 -9.86 6.22 18.86
N GLY A 17 -10.18 6.36 20.15
CA GLY A 17 -10.02 5.33 21.17
C GLY A 17 -10.99 4.16 21.13
N TYR A 18 -11.92 4.07 20.18
CA TYR A 18 -12.90 2.98 20.11
C TYR A 18 -13.44 2.86 18.67
N GLY A 19 -12.87 1.97 17.86
CA GLY A 19 -13.35 1.69 16.51
C GLY A 19 -12.61 0.54 15.83
N THR A 20 -13.28 -0.12 14.88
CA THR A 20 -12.67 -1.14 14.01
C THR A 20 -11.58 -0.48 13.16
N LEU A 21 -10.37 -1.05 13.14
CA LEU A 21 -9.27 -0.60 12.30
C LEU A 21 -9.70 -0.62 10.83
N LYS A 22 -9.73 0.54 10.17
CA LYS A 22 -9.96 0.59 8.72
C LYS A 22 -8.70 0.16 7.98
N THR A 23 -8.89 -0.69 6.97
CA THR A 23 -7.81 -1.28 6.16
C THR A 23 -7.83 -0.84 4.70
N GLU A 24 -8.70 0.12 4.37
CA GLU A 24 -8.83 0.71 3.04
C GLU A 24 -9.32 2.17 3.11
N PHE A 25 -9.07 2.89 2.03
CA PHE A 25 -9.59 4.23 1.77
C PHE A 25 -9.76 4.43 0.26
N ARG A 26 -10.58 5.41 -0.14
CA ARG A 26 -10.79 5.72 -1.56
C ARG A 26 -9.82 6.80 -2.01
N GLU A 27 -9.30 6.66 -3.23
CA GLU A 27 -8.38 7.63 -3.85
C GLU A 27 -8.91 9.07 -3.82
N ASN A 28 -10.22 9.21 -4.04
CA ASN A 28 -10.89 10.50 -4.10
C ASN A 28 -11.13 11.15 -2.74
N GLU A 29 -10.98 10.41 -1.65
CA GLU A 29 -11.04 10.98 -0.32
C GLU A 29 -9.69 11.58 0.10
N ILE A 30 -8.61 11.30 -0.64
CA ILE A 30 -7.27 11.80 -0.30
C ILE A 30 -7.23 13.32 -0.55
N MET A 31 -6.95 14.06 0.52
CA MET A 31 -6.69 15.48 0.52
C MET A 31 -5.20 15.77 0.27
N SER A 32 -4.32 15.06 0.99
CA SER A 32 -2.87 15.15 0.78
C SER A 32 -2.16 13.82 1.07
N ILE A 33 -0.98 13.68 0.47
CA ILE A 33 -0.03 12.61 0.74
C ILE A 33 1.25 13.26 1.22
N GLU A 34 1.74 12.88 2.38
CA GLU A 34 2.97 13.42 2.98
C GLU A 34 3.94 12.30 3.33
N MET A 35 5.24 12.63 3.40
CA MET A 35 6.22 11.69 3.94
C MET A 35 6.24 11.79 5.47
N TRP A 36 5.76 10.75 6.14
CA TRP A 36 5.74 10.62 7.59
C TRP A 36 6.90 9.77 8.09
N LYS A 37 7.44 10.15 9.26
CA LYS A 37 8.57 9.46 9.90
C LYS A 37 8.17 8.86 11.26
N PRO A 38 7.48 7.71 11.29
CA PRO A 38 7.01 7.11 12.54
C PRO A 38 8.15 6.66 13.47
N LYS A 39 9.31 6.32 12.90
CA LYS A 39 10.51 5.88 13.64
C LYS A 39 11.77 6.45 12.98
N LYS A 40 12.87 6.47 13.74
CA LYS A 40 14.19 6.86 13.21
C LYS A 40 14.52 5.98 12.00
N ASN A 41 14.78 6.62 10.86
CA ASN A 41 15.09 6.00 9.55
C ASN A 41 13.92 5.32 8.80
N TYR A 42 12.69 5.38 9.33
CA TYR A 42 11.50 4.89 8.63
C TYR A 42 10.75 6.09 8.08
N SER A 43 10.80 6.31 6.77
CA SER A 43 10.01 7.34 6.08
C SER A 43 9.03 6.64 5.16
N ILE A 44 7.74 6.82 5.41
CA ILE A 44 6.65 6.14 4.68
C ILE A 44 5.58 7.18 4.32
N PRO A 45 4.80 6.97 3.25
CA PRO A 45 3.72 7.88 2.92
C PRO A 45 2.59 7.78 3.95
N ILE A 46 2.09 8.93 4.37
CA ILE A 46 0.80 9.07 5.07
C ILE A 46 -0.20 9.72 4.11
N PHE A 47 -1.36 9.10 3.98
CA PHE A 47 -2.49 9.57 3.19
C PHE A 47 -3.48 10.22 4.12
N HIS A 48 -3.61 11.54 4.04
CA HIS A 48 -4.64 12.28 4.75
C HIS A 48 -5.91 12.27 3.92
N THR A 49 -6.91 11.55 4.39
CA THR A 49 -8.20 11.40 3.71
C THR A 49 -9.32 12.03 4.53
N ARG A 50 -10.48 12.25 3.91
CA ARG A 50 -11.68 12.72 4.61
C ARG A 50 -12.13 11.81 5.75
N SER A 51 -11.80 10.52 5.68
CA SER A 51 -12.23 9.50 6.63
C SER A 51 -11.14 9.10 7.65
N GLY A 52 -9.97 9.74 7.58
CA GLY A 52 -8.86 9.51 8.49
C GLY A 52 -7.50 9.53 7.79
N SER A 53 -6.45 9.28 8.57
CA SER A 53 -5.08 9.16 8.04
C SER A 53 -4.72 7.68 7.88
N PHE A 54 -4.12 7.33 6.75
CA PHE A 54 -3.73 5.96 6.43
C PHE A 54 -2.26 5.90 6.03
N THR A 55 -1.64 4.72 6.12
CA THR A 55 -0.31 4.44 5.58
C THR A 55 -0.33 3.13 4.79
N VAL A 56 0.68 2.90 3.95
CA VAL A 56 0.88 1.60 3.30
C VAL A 56 1.15 0.49 4.31
N LEU A 57 0.96 -0.77 3.89
CA LEU A 57 1.36 -1.96 4.65
C LEU A 57 2.89 -2.02 4.77
N THR A 58 3.38 -2.11 6.00
CA THR A 58 4.82 -2.13 6.31
C THR A 58 5.30 -3.42 6.96
N THR A 59 4.38 -4.33 7.32
CA THR A 59 4.70 -5.60 7.97
C THR A 59 3.90 -6.76 7.38
N LEU A 60 4.43 -7.98 7.54
CA LEU A 60 3.72 -9.20 7.16
C LEU A 60 2.47 -9.41 8.04
N GLU A 61 2.49 -8.99 9.31
CA GLU A 61 1.33 -9.06 10.21
C GLU A 61 0.17 -8.16 9.73
N GLU A 62 0.48 -6.94 9.29
CA GLU A 62 -0.51 -6.07 8.65
C GLU A 62 -1.07 -6.72 7.38
N CYS A 63 -0.22 -7.32 6.54
CA CYS A 63 -0.70 -8.05 5.36
C CYS A 63 -1.63 -9.21 5.74
N SER A 64 -1.30 -9.96 6.80
CA SER A 64 -2.12 -11.08 7.28
C SER A 64 -3.48 -10.62 7.81
N SER A 65 -3.55 -9.44 8.42
CA SER A 65 -4.81 -8.92 8.96
C SER A 65 -5.68 -8.28 7.89
N VAL A 66 -5.07 -7.74 6.82
CA VAL A 66 -5.79 -7.13 5.70
C VAL A 66 -6.29 -8.16 4.68
N PHE A 67 -5.48 -9.17 4.35
CA PHE A 67 -5.78 -10.11 3.28
C PHE A 67 -6.28 -11.46 3.81
N SER A 68 -7.59 -11.58 3.98
CA SER A 68 -8.25 -12.78 4.55
C SER A 68 -8.04 -14.06 3.72
N ALA A 69 -7.80 -13.94 2.41
CA ALA A 69 -7.54 -15.07 1.52
C ALA A 69 -6.12 -15.64 1.66
N PHE A 70 -5.23 -14.98 2.40
CA PHE A 70 -3.84 -15.35 2.53
C PHE A 70 -3.62 -16.20 3.77
N VAL A 71 -2.85 -17.28 3.60
CA VAL A 71 -2.59 -18.25 4.65
C VAL A 71 -1.09 -18.34 4.89
N LEU A 72 -0.69 -18.32 6.15
CA LEU A 72 0.69 -18.56 6.55
C LEU A 72 1.05 -20.04 6.34
N LEU A 73 1.84 -20.37 5.30
CA LEU A 73 2.24 -21.76 5.01
C LEU A 73 3.56 -22.15 5.68
N ASP A 74 4.38 -21.15 5.99
CA ASP A 74 5.59 -21.21 6.78
C ASP A 74 5.77 -19.87 7.52
N THR A 75 6.73 -19.82 8.45
CA THR A 75 6.96 -18.67 9.36
C THR A 75 7.13 -17.33 8.62
N TRP A 76 7.55 -17.37 7.35
CA TRP A 76 7.98 -16.19 6.61
C TRP A 76 7.18 -15.93 5.32
N ASN A 77 6.10 -16.66 5.04
CA ASN A 77 5.31 -16.48 3.82
C ASN A 77 3.79 -16.55 4.02
N LEU A 78 3.10 -15.49 3.59
CA LEU A 78 1.64 -15.45 3.45
C LEU A 78 1.26 -15.79 2.02
N VAL A 79 0.42 -16.79 1.81
CA VAL A 79 0.20 -17.39 0.50
C VAL A 79 -1.26 -17.31 0.09
N ASN A 80 -1.51 -16.83 -1.12
CA ASN A 80 -2.82 -16.89 -1.75
C ASN A 80 -3.02 -18.28 -2.38
N LEU A 81 -3.61 -19.20 -1.61
CA LEU A 81 -3.82 -20.58 -2.05
C LEU A 81 -4.74 -20.69 -3.28
N LYS A 82 -5.56 -19.68 -3.59
CA LYS A 82 -6.37 -19.66 -4.83
C LYS A 82 -5.51 -19.61 -6.10
N LYS A 83 -4.28 -19.11 -5.99
CA LYS A 83 -3.31 -19.02 -7.09
C LYS A 83 -2.38 -20.24 -7.16
N GLY A 84 -2.48 -21.15 -6.19
CA GLY A 84 -1.72 -22.40 -6.20
C GLY A 84 -2.14 -23.29 -7.37
N GLU A 85 -1.15 -23.90 -8.03
CA GLU A 85 -1.37 -24.87 -9.10
C GLU A 85 -1.02 -26.29 -8.66
N ARG A 86 0.18 -26.45 -8.08
CA ARG A 86 0.75 -27.78 -7.79
C ARG A 86 1.55 -27.76 -6.50
N LEU A 87 1.27 -28.72 -5.61
CA LEU A 87 2.04 -28.96 -4.40
C LEU A 87 2.94 -30.19 -4.59
N GLU A 88 4.25 -30.01 -4.45
CA GLU A 88 5.21 -31.09 -4.36
C GLU A 88 5.62 -31.30 -2.90
N THR A 89 5.43 -32.50 -2.36
CA THR A 89 5.75 -32.82 -0.96
C THR A 89 6.97 -33.72 -0.84
N GLY A 90 7.74 -33.57 0.22
CA GLY A 90 8.85 -34.43 0.61
C GLY A 90 9.01 -34.53 2.12
N SER A 91 10.07 -35.20 2.58
CA SER A 91 10.26 -35.54 4.00
C SER A 91 10.46 -34.34 4.94
N TYR A 92 10.77 -33.15 4.40
CA TYR A 92 11.08 -31.94 5.18
C TYR A 92 10.12 -30.77 4.91
N GLY A 93 9.01 -31.02 4.21
CA GLY A 93 8.09 -29.98 3.76
C GLY A 93 7.79 -30.13 2.27
N GLY A 94 7.38 -29.05 1.64
CA GLY A 94 6.97 -29.05 0.25
C GLY A 94 7.18 -27.72 -0.46
N ARG A 95 6.86 -27.71 -1.74
CA ARG A 95 6.89 -26.54 -2.61
C ARG A 95 5.53 -26.37 -3.26
N LEU A 96 4.92 -25.21 -3.07
CA LEU A 96 3.73 -24.82 -3.81
C LEU A 96 4.15 -23.98 -5.01
N TYR A 97 3.81 -24.44 -6.20
CA TYR A 97 3.96 -23.75 -7.48
C TYR A 97 2.69 -22.96 -7.81
N PHE A 98 2.85 -21.79 -8.42
CA PHE A 98 1.73 -20.89 -8.77
C PHE A 98 1.38 -20.95 -10.25
N GLN A 99 0.10 -20.71 -10.54
CA GLN A 99 -0.46 -20.74 -11.89
C GLN A 99 0.30 -19.79 -12.83
N ASN A 100 0.52 -20.24 -14.07
CA ASN A 100 1.17 -19.48 -15.15
C ASN A 100 2.57 -18.95 -14.80
N SER A 101 3.27 -19.57 -13.86
CA SER A 101 4.55 -19.07 -13.38
C SER A 101 5.53 -20.18 -13.01
N SER A 102 6.83 -19.89 -13.09
CA SER A 102 7.86 -20.71 -12.48
C SER A 102 8.08 -20.39 -10.99
N ILE A 103 7.36 -19.41 -10.45
CA ILE A 103 7.45 -19.00 -9.05
C ILE A 103 6.88 -20.12 -8.16
N TYR A 104 7.56 -20.36 -7.04
CA TYR A 104 7.11 -21.27 -6.00
C TYR A 104 7.47 -20.72 -4.62
N THR A 105 6.81 -21.26 -3.59
CA THR A 105 7.13 -20.95 -2.20
C THR A 105 7.16 -22.21 -1.33
N GLY A 106 7.85 -22.13 -0.19
CA GLY A 106 7.99 -23.25 0.75
C GLY A 106 6.70 -23.50 1.53
N VAL A 107 6.45 -24.77 1.87
CA VAL A 107 5.34 -25.20 2.72
C VAL A 107 5.90 -26.10 3.81
N ASN A 108 5.66 -25.78 5.09
CA ASN A 108 6.16 -26.62 6.18
C ASN A 108 5.29 -27.89 6.39
N LEU A 109 5.82 -28.88 7.12
CA LEU A 109 5.14 -30.16 7.36
C LEU A 109 3.78 -30.00 8.06
N LYS A 110 3.65 -29.02 8.97
CA LYS A 110 2.39 -28.74 9.68
C LYS A 110 1.31 -28.29 8.71
N SER A 111 1.64 -27.37 7.80
CA SER A 111 0.73 -26.87 6.77
C SER A 111 0.33 -27.96 5.78
N ILE A 112 1.26 -28.87 5.44
CA ILE A 112 0.95 -30.06 4.62
C ILE A 112 -0.08 -30.95 5.34
N GLY A 113 0.11 -31.21 6.64
CA GLY A 113 -0.83 -32.01 7.43
C GLY A 113 -2.23 -31.40 7.53
N MET A 114 -2.38 -30.09 7.30
CA MET A 114 -3.65 -29.36 7.32
C MET A 114 -4.13 -28.92 5.92
N TRP A 115 -3.52 -29.44 4.85
CA TRP A 115 -3.66 -28.87 3.51
C TRP A 115 -5.12 -28.76 3.03
N SER A 116 -5.93 -29.81 3.24
CA SER A 116 -7.35 -29.82 2.85
C SER A 116 -8.13 -28.66 3.46
N ASP A 117 -7.89 -28.39 4.74
CA ASP A 117 -8.61 -27.37 5.50
C ASP A 117 -8.17 -25.97 5.07
N LEU A 118 -6.86 -25.80 4.85
CA LEU A 118 -6.31 -24.54 4.36
C LEU A 118 -6.84 -24.19 2.98
N VAL A 119 -6.86 -25.15 2.05
CA VAL A 119 -7.42 -24.96 0.70
C VAL A 119 -8.91 -24.67 0.74
N SER A 120 -9.67 -25.35 1.60
CA SER A 120 -11.11 -25.14 1.73
C SER A 120 -11.41 -23.72 2.23
N LYS A 121 -10.73 -23.27 3.30
CA LYS A 121 -10.84 -21.89 3.81
C LYS A 121 -10.47 -20.85 2.76
N ALA A 122 -9.39 -21.09 2.00
CA ALA A 122 -8.97 -20.16 0.96
C ALA A 122 -9.98 -20.07 -0.19
N LYS A 123 -10.71 -21.14 -0.52
CA LYS A 123 -11.77 -21.11 -1.54
C LYS A 123 -12.98 -20.28 -1.09
N GLU A 124 -13.29 -20.30 0.20
CA GLU A 124 -14.41 -19.55 0.80
C GLU A 124 -14.13 -18.06 0.97
N ALA A 125 -12.86 -17.67 1.08
CA ALA A 125 -12.49 -16.26 1.15
C ALA A 125 -13.02 -15.51 -0.07
N GLU A 126 -13.42 -14.25 0.08
CA GLU A 126 -13.84 -13.43 -1.05
C GLU A 126 -12.65 -13.08 -1.96
N LYS A 127 -12.93 -12.63 -3.18
CA LYS A 127 -11.89 -12.06 -4.04
C LYS A 127 -11.59 -10.65 -3.55
N ASP A 128 -10.32 -10.34 -3.36
CA ASP A 128 -9.88 -9.01 -2.94
C ASP A 128 -9.41 -8.19 -4.17
N ASP A 129 -10.28 -7.31 -4.64
CA ASP A 129 -10.03 -6.44 -5.80
C ASP A 129 -9.46 -5.07 -5.41
N ARG A 130 -9.09 -4.86 -4.14
CA ARG A 130 -8.48 -3.60 -3.68
C ARG A 130 -7.08 -3.43 -4.29
N GLU A 131 -6.74 -2.19 -4.58
CA GLU A 131 -5.47 -1.79 -5.17
C GLU A 131 -4.43 -1.53 -4.07
N ILE A 132 -3.19 -1.95 -4.31
CA ILE A 132 -2.06 -1.77 -3.38
C ILE A 132 -1.06 -0.85 -4.06
N LEU A 133 -0.69 0.24 -3.39
CA LEU A 133 0.41 1.08 -3.85
C LEU A 133 1.74 0.33 -3.66
N VAL A 134 2.42 0.07 -4.76
CA VAL A 134 3.67 -0.70 -4.78
C VAL A 134 4.77 -0.03 -5.60
N SER A 135 6.01 -0.44 -5.36
CA SER A 135 7.16 -0.17 -6.23
C SER A 135 7.71 -1.50 -6.74
N ARG A 136 8.00 -1.59 -8.05
CA ARG A 136 8.62 -2.79 -8.64
C ARG A 136 10.06 -2.94 -8.13
N ILE A 137 10.44 -4.17 -7.78
CA ILE A 137 11.81 -4.53 -7.41
C ILE A 137 12.50 -5.08 -8.67
N GLU A 138 13.53 -4.39 -9.16
CA GLU A 138 14.34 -4.87 -10.27
C GLU A 138 15.25 -6.04 -9.84
N CYS A 139 15.80 -6.77 -10.82
CA CYS A 139 16.83 -7.80 -10.59
C CYS A 139 18.05 -7.26 -9.83
N SER A 140 18.32 -5.95 -9.92
CA SER A 140 19.41 -5.27 -9.22
C SER A 140 19.12 -5.03 -7.72
N GLY A 141 17.88 -5.29 -7.27
CA GLY A 141 17.39 -4.93 -5.95
C GLY A 141 16.99 -3.45 -5.82
N ARG A 142 17.07 -2.67 -6.91
CA ARG A 142 16.60 -1.28 -6.94
C ARG A 142 15.09 -1.22 -7.07
N LEU A 143 14.53 -0.13 -6.57
CA LEU A 143 13.13 0.21 -6.74
C LEU A 143 12.96 1.01 -8.04
N ASP A 144 12.03 0.56 -8.86
CA ASP A 144 11.56 1.24 -10.06
C ASP A 144 10.25 2.00 -9.76
N GLN A 145 9.43 2.26 -10.78
CA GLN A 145 8.26 3.10 -10.76
C GLN A 145 7.17 2.66 -9.76
N GLY A 146 6.61 3.64 -9.06
CA GLY A 146 5.40 3.49 -8.25
C GLY A 146 4.17 3.22 -9.10
N GLN A 147 3.40 2.21 -8.73
CA GLN A 147 2.20 1.78 -9.45
C GLN A 147 1.19 1.11 -8.51
N PHE A 148 0.04 0.75 -9.05
CA PHE A 148 -0.97 -0.03 -8.35
C PHE A 148 -1.03 -1.45 -8.92
N ILE A 149 -1.19 -2.41 -8.02
CA ILE A 149 -1.51 -3.80 -8.36
C ILE A 149 -2.71 -4.25 -7.53
N LYS A 150 -3.50 -5.19 -8.04
CA LYS A 150 -4.62 -5.75 -7.27
C LYS A 150 -4.13 -6.78 -6.27
N ALA A 151 -4.74 -6.79 -5.09
CA ALA A 151 -4.49 -7.81 -4.08
C ALA A 151 -4.73 -9.24 -4.63
N SER A 152 -5.71 -9.40 -5.52
CA SER A 152 -6.02 -10.66 -6.18
C SER A 152 -4.92 -11.22 -7.06
N ASP A 153 -3.96 -10.41 -7.50
CA ASP A 153 -2.91 -10.81 -8.45
C ASP A 153 -1.66 -11.34 -7.74
N ILE A 154 -1.60 -11.20 -6.42
CA ILE A 154 -0.49 -11.65 -5.60
C ILE A 154 -0.59 -13.17 -5.37
N PHE A 155 0.51 -13.85 -5.64
CA PHE A 155 0.76 -15.26 -5.34
C PHE A 155 1.08 -15.47 -3.86
N TYR A 156 2.09 -14.77 -3.37
CA TYR A 156 2.46 -14.79 -1.96
C TYR A 156 3.21 -13.52 -1.55
N ILE A 157 3.33 -13.33 -0.25
CA ILE A 157 3.97 -12.20 0.40
C ILE A 157 5.02 -12.76 1.35
N ASP A 158 6.24 -12.26 1.27
CA ASP A 158 7.28 -12.51 2.26
C ASP A 158 7.87 -11.19 2.76
N THR A 159 8.95 -11.30 3.53
CA THR A 159 9.68 -10.14 4.05
C THR A 159 10.92 -9.87 3.21
N TRP A 160 11.07 -8.63 2.76
CA TRP A 160 12.27 -8.14 2.08
C TRP A 160 12.97 -7.06 2.90
N GLU A 161 14.31 -7.02 2.81
CA GLU A 161 15.16 -6.10 3.54
C GLU A 161 15.94 -5.20 2.56
N PRO A 162 15.33 -4.11 2.04
CA PRO A 162 16.02 -3.19 1.13
C PRO A 162 17.22 -2.48 1.77
N LYS A 163 17.22 -2.36 3.10
CA LYS A 163 18.31 -1.78 3.90
C LYS A 163 18.41 -2.53 5.21
N ARG A 164 19.62 -2.56 5.78
CA ARG A 164 19.89 -3.26 7.03
C ARG A 164 18.87 -2.90 8.12
N ASN A 165 18.23 -3.90 8.72
CA ASN A 165 17.20 -3.81 9.75
C ASN A 165 15.94 -3.02 9.32
N TYR A 166 15.66 -2.97 8.02
CA TYR A 166 14.46 -2.35 7.47
C TYR A 166 13.70 -3.40 6.68
N HIS A 167 12.75 -4.05 7.35
CA HIS A 167 11.96 -5.15 6.79
C HIS A 167 10.62 -4.62 6.29
N VAL A 168 10.25 -4.98 5.07
CA VAL A 168 8.98 -4.60 4.44
C VAL A 168 8.40 -5.75 3.64
N PRO A 169 7.08 -5.78 3.42
CA PRO A 169 6.46 -6.79 2.59
C PRO A 169 7.02 -6.77 1.16
N ARG A 170 7.24 -7.96 0.60
CA ARG A 170 7.48 -8.15 -0.82
C ARG A 170 6.41 -9.04 -1.40
N PHE A 171 5.80 -8.57 -2.46
CA PHE A 171 4.67 -9.17 -3.15
C PHE A 171 5.17 -9.85 -4.42
N TYR A 172 4.81 -11.12 -4.59
CA TYR A 172 5.10 -11.89 -5.78
C TYR A 172 3.86 -12.02 -6.64
N THR A 173 3.98 -11.71 -7.93
CA THR A 173 2.90 -11.79 -8.91
C THR A 173 3.41 -12.45 -10.19
N GLU A 174 2.54 -12.63 -11.18
CA GLU A 174 2.94 -13.06 -12.53
C GLU A 174 3.86 -12.04 -13.23
N GLU A 175 3.64 -10.75 -12.98
CA GLU A 175 4.36 -9.65 -13.66
C GLU A 175 5.73 -9.32 -13.04
N GLY A 176 6.02 -9.87 -11.86
CA GLY A 176 7.27 -9.67 -11.16
C GLY A 176 7.12 -9.54 -9.64
N CYS A 177 8.18 -8.99 -9.04
CA CYS A 177 8.30 -8.78 -7.60
C CYS A 177 8.14 -7.29 -7.28
N PHE A 178 7.39 -7.01 -6.22
CA PHE A 178 7.08 -5.65 -5.79
C PHE A 178 7.27 -5.51 -4.28
N THR A 179 7.41 -4.28 -3.79
CA THR A 179 7.28 -3.96 -2.36
C THR A 179 6.28 -2.83 -2.18
N ALA A 180 5.94 -2.49 -0.95
CA ALA A 180 5.09 -1.33 -0.67
C ALA A 180 5.69 -0.05 -1.27
N GLY A 181 4.85 0.86 -1.78
CA GLY A 181 5.29 2.12 -2.36
C GLY A 181 5.72 3.13 -1.29
N LEU A 182 6.94 2.97 -0.78
CA LEU A 182 7.41 3.66 0.42
C LEU A 182 7.98 5.07 0.15
N THR A 183 8.16 5.46 -1.11
CA THR A 183 8.86 6.70 -1.47
C THR A 183 7.90 7.77 -1.99
N PHE A 184 8.29 9.03 -1.78
CA PHE A 184 7.58 10.18 -2.37
C PHE A 184 7.51 10.09 -3.90
N GLN A 185 8.59 9.61 -4.53
CA GLN A 185 8.63 9.42 -5.98
C GLN A 185 7.60 8.38 -6.43
N SER A 186 7.46 7.26 -5.70
CA SER A 186 6.43 6.26 -6.00
C SER A 186 5.02 6.84 -5.88
N CYS A 187 4.78 7.68 -4.87
CA CYS A 187 3.50 8.38 -4.74
C CYS A 187 3.25 9.34 -5.91
N LYS A 188 4.28 10.08 -6.35
CA LYS A 188 4.15 11.02 -7.46
C LYS A 188 3.85 10.31 -8.78
N GLU A 189 4.44 9.14 -9.00
CA GLU A 189 4.21 8.32 -10.19
C GLU A 189 2.83 7.66 -10.18
N ALA A 190 2.39 7.17 -9.02
CA ALA A 190 1.10 6.51 -8.86
C ALA A 190 -0.09 7.50 -8.82
N PHE A 191 0.14 8.74 -8.39
CA PHE A 191 -0.86 9.82 -8.33
C PHE A 191 -0.44 11.02 -9.17
N PRO A 192 -0.34 10.89 -10.51
CA PRO A 192 0.19 11.96 -11.37
C PRO A 192 -0.71 13.19 -11.46
N HIS A 193 -1.98 13.06 -11.06
CA HIS A 193 -2.97 14.13 -11.04
C HIS A 193 -2.92 14.95 -9.74
N PHE A 194 -2.16 14.52 -8.72
CA PHE A 194 -1.98 15.31 -7.51
C PHE A 194 -0.87 16.36 -7.70
N PHE A 195 -1.12 17.54 -7.14
CA PHE A 195 -0.20 18.66 -7.23
C PHE A 195 0.93 18.54 -6.20
N PRO A 196 2.21 18.65 -6.59
CA PRO A 196 3.30 18.64 -5.63
C PRO A 196 3.35 19.98 -4.89
N ALA A 197 2.74 20.11 -3.72
CA ALA A 197 2.64 21.39 -2.99
C ALA A 197 3.97 21.81 -2.33
N TYR A 198 4.70 20.86 -1.74
CA TYR A 198 5.95 21.11 -1.03
C TYR A 198 6.90 19.91 -1.14
N ASN A 199 8.13 20.03 -0.63
CA ASN A 199 9.09 18.92 -0.61
C ASN A 199 8.51 17.78 0.24
N GLY A 200 8.14 16.67 -0.41
CA GLY A 200 7.55 15.51 0.26
C GLY A 200 6.04 15.60 0.50
N SER A 201 5.32 16.52 -0.18
CA SER A 201 3.85 16.61 -0.12
C SER A 201 3.21 16.67 -1.52
N LEU A 202 2.19 15.84 -1.73
CA LEU A 202 1.25 15.88 -2.85
C LEU A 202 -0.12 16.28 -2.34
N VAL A 203 -0.88 17.09 -3.09
CA VAL A 203 -2.22 17.54 -2.70
C VAL A 203 -3.21 17.32 -3.81
N ASN A 204 -4.42 16.93 -3.43
CA ASN A 204 -5.55 16.93 -4.33
C ASN A 204 -6.16 18.34 -4.38
N ILE A 205 -6.07 19.00 -5.54
CA ILE A 205 -6.55 20.38 -5.71
C ILE A 205 -8.06 20.49 -5.49
N ASP A 206 -8.81 19.43 -5.83
CA ASP A 206 -10.29 19.42 -5.74
C ASP A 206 -10.77 19.61 -4.30
N TRP A 207 -9.95 19.23 -3.31
CA TRP A 207 -10.26 19.37 -1.89
C TRP A 207 -9.78 20.68 -1.28
N ILE A 208 -9.04 21.51 -2.00
CA ILE A 208 -8.53 22.76 -1.44
C ILE A 208 -9.69 23.76 -1.33
N ASP A 209 -9.88 24.31 -0.13
CA ASP A 209 -10.83 25.38 0.14
C ASP A 209 -10.17 26.74 -0.12
N ARG A 210 -9.05 27.00 0.58
CA ARG A 210 -8.33 28.28 0.45
C ARG A 210 -6.86 28.15 0.85
N ILE A 211 -6.10 29.19 0.52
CA ILE A 211 -4.70 29.35 0.90
C ILE A 211 -4.60 30.47 1.96
N GLU A 212 -4.03 30.14 3.11
CA GLU A 212 -3.72 31.11 4.17
C GLU A 212 -2.24 31.51 4.09
N GLU A 213 -1.98 32.75 3.72
CA GLU A 213 -0.62 33.30 3.61
C GLU A 213 -0.10 33.75 4.99
N LYS A 214 1.11 33.34 5.35
CA LYS A 214 1.75 33.73 6.63
C LYS A 214 3.20 34.14 6.41
N MET A 215 3.73 34.92 7.36
CA MET A 215 5.14 35.33 7.35
C MET A 215 6.09 34.14 7.21
N TYR A 216 5.80 33.03 7.90
CA TYR A 216 6.69 31.86 8.01
C TYR A 216 6.32 30.68 7.10
N GLY A 217 5.35 30.85 6.20
CA GLY A 217 4.97 29.80 5.25
C GLY A 217 3.47 29.73 5.02
N ASP A 218 3.10 29.51 3.76
CA ASP A 218 1.70 29.51 3.33
C ASP A 218 1.10 28.12 3.56
N THR A 219 -0.18 28.08 3.94
CA THR A 219 -0.88 26.88 4.35
C THR A 219 -2.10 26.65 3.47
N LEU A 220 -2.29 25.41 3.01
CA LEU A 220 -3.50 24.95 2.34
C LEU A 220 -4.50 24.44 3.37
N LEU A 221 -5.73 24.92 3.27
CA LEU A 221 -6.87 24.42 4.05
C LEU A 221 -7.76 23.61 3.12
N PHE A 222 -8.24 22.48 3.61
CA PHE A 222 -9.10 21.57 2.85
C PHE A 222 -10.58 21.74 3.22
N LYS A 223 -11.47 21.50 2.25
CA LYS A 223 -12.93 21.56 2.43
C LYS A 223 -13.37 20.54 3.49
N ASP A 224 -14.25 20.96 4.40
CA ASP A 224 -14.86 20.13 5.44
C ASP A 224 -13.84 19.32 6.28
N SER A 225 -12.65 19.87 6.54
CA SER A 225 -11.58 19.17 7.24
C SER A 225 -10.74 20.11 8.10
N GLU A 226 -10.29 19.62 9.26
CA GLU A 226 -9.31 20.31 10.11
C GLU A 226 -7.87 20.09 9.62
N HIS A 227 -7.67 19.15 8.70
CA HIS A 227 -6.36 18.89 8.13
C HIS A 227 -5.87 20.09 7.32
N LYS A 228 -4.57 20.34 7.38
CA LYS A 228 -3.91 21.41 6.66
C LYS A 228 -2.49 21.01 6.31
N THR A 229 -1.99 21.47 5.17
CA THR A 229 -0.63 21.16 4.72
C THR A 229 0.08 22.41 4.21
N GLY A 230 1.40 22.39 4.23
CA GLY A 230 2.21 23.50 3.75
C GLY A 230 2.30 23.52 2.22
N ILE A 231 2.49 24.72 1.65
CA ILE A 231 2.79 24.91 0.23
C ILE A 231 4.02 25.79 0.06
N ALA A 232 4.83 25.49 -0.97
CA ALA A 232 5.96 26.35 -1.34
C ALA A 232 5.45 27.70 -1.85
N ARG A 233 6.01 28.80 -1.34
CA ARG A 233 5.62 30.17 -1.75
C ARG A 233 5.67 30.39 -3.26
N SER A 234 6.63 29.76 -3.95
CA SER A 234 6.76 29.82 -5.42
C SER A 234 5.59 29.18 -6.18
N LYS A 235 4.78 28.33 -5.52
CA LYS A 235 3.65 27.61 -6.11
C LYS A 235 2.29 28.23 -5.80
N VAL A 236 2.20 29.14 -4.83
CA VAL A 236 0.95 29.77 -4.39
C VAL A 236 0.24 30.49 -5.54
N LYS A 237 0.97 31.32 -6.30
CA LYS A 237 0.39 32.07 -7.43
C LYS A 237 -0.24 31.16 -8.48
N TYR A 238 0.43 30.05 -8.81
CA TYR A 238 -0.08 29.07 -9.76
C TYR A 238 -1.35 28.40 -9.22
N LEU A 239 -1.33 27.96 -7.96
CA LEU A 239 -2.46 27.23 -7.40
C LEU A 239 -3.70 28.12 -7.21
N LYS A 240 -3.54 29.39 -6.80
CA LYS A 240 -4.64 30.36 -6.75
C LYS A 240 -5.34 30.52 -8.10
N SER A 241 -4.56 30.56 -9.19
CA SER A 241 -5.12 30.68 -10.53
C SER A 241 -5.96 29.48 -10.97
N ILE A 242 -5.85 28.33 -10.28
CA ILE A 242 -6.66 27.13 -10.54
C ILE A 242 -7.90 27.13 -9.63
N ILE A 243 -7.75 27.50 -8.35
CA ILE A 243 -8.85 27.44 -7.36
C ILE A 243 -9.89 28.54 -7.58
N GLU A 244 -9.47 29.71 -8.09
CA GLU A 244 -10.34 30.88 -8.30
C GLU A 244 -11.09 30.87 -9.66
N GLN A 245 -11.03 29.76 -10.41
CA GLN A 245 -11.81 29.53 -11.65
C GLN A 245 -13.12 28.83 -11.35
#